data_AF-A0AAU2PHP2-F1
#
_entry.id   AF-A0AAU2PHP2-F1
#
_cell.length_a   1.000
_cell.length_b   1.000
_cell.length_c   1.000
_cell.angle_alpha   90.00
_cell.angle_beta   90.00
_cell.angle_gamma   90.00
#
_symmetry.space_group_name_H-M   'P 1'
#
loop_
_entity.id
_entity.type
_entity.pdbx_description
1 polymer ?
#
loop_
_entity_poly.entity_id
_entity_poly.type
_entity_poly.pdbx_seq_one_letter_code
_entity_poly.pdbx_strand_id
1 'polypeptide(L)'
;MADNRADAYDVWDTIDRLHAWLDANQAHTGRELLLLRMLKLSEEVGEVAQAVIGATGQNPRKGTSHTWDDVRSELCDVAITALVALRTLAPDAREVFTTHLSGVEERSLGPARTP
;
A
#
# COMPACT_ATOMS: atom_id res chain seq x y z
N MET A 1 -12.38 -11.08 -33.16
CA MET A 1 -11.63 -11.71 -32.05
C MET A 1 -10.33 -10.94 -31.90
N ALA A 2 -10.36 -9.87 -31.10
CA ALA A 2 -9.20 -9.05 -30.80
C ALA A 2 -8.66 -9.48 -29.43
N ASP A 3 -7.56 -10.22 -29.50
CA ASP A 3 -6.42 -10.27 -28.59
C ASP A 3 -6.64 -9.70 -27.15
N ASN A 4 -6.83 -10.62 -26.22
CA ASN A 4 -6.96 -10.49 -24.76
C ASN A 4 -5.65 -10.00 -24.11
N ARG A 5 -5.11 -8.85 -24.51
CA ARG A 5 -3.98 -8.20 -23.82
C ARG A 5 -4.47 -7.40 -22.62
N ALA A 6 -4.89 -8.12 -21.57
CA ALA A 6 -4.77 -7.77 -20.16
C ALA A 6 -5.72 -8.68 -19.38
N ASP A 7 -5.25 -9.88 -19.02
CA ASP A 7 -5.61 -10.38 -17.70
C ASP A 7 -5.14 -9.30 -16.73
N ALA A 8 -6.06 -8.44 -16.30
CA ALA A 8 -5.77 -7.35 -15.40
C ALA A 8 -5.13 -7.97 -14.15
N TYR A 9 -3.92 -7.55 -13.81
CA TYR A 9 -3.28 -7.94 -12.56
C TYR A 9 -4.25 -7.66 -11.41
N ASP A 10 -4.80 -8.70 -10.78
CA ASP A 10 -5.57 -8.52 -9.56
C ASP A 10 -4.58 -8.14 -8.45
N VAL A 11 -4.80 -6.96 -7.88
CA VAL A 11 -4.02 -6.45 -6.76
C VAL A 11 -4.04 -7.47 -5.62
N TRP A 12 -5.19 -8.08 -5.33
CA TRP A 12 -5.32 -9.02 -4.22
C TRP A 12 -4.57 -10.32 -4.44
N ASP A 13 -4.62 -10.89 -5.65
CA ASP A 13 -3.81 -12.08 -5.98
C ASP A 13 -2.31 -11.80 -5.84
N THR A 14 -1.89 -10.57 -6.13
CA THR A 14 -0.49 -10.16 -5.97
C THR A 14 -0.14 -9.94 -4.51
N ILE A 15 -1.00 -9.29 -3.72
CA ILE A 15 -0.83 -9.12 -2.28
C ILE A 15 -0.78 -10.48 -1.57
N ASP A 16 -1.62 -11.44 -1.96
CA ASP A 16 -1.60 -12.79 -1.39
C ASP A 16 -0.28 -13.51 -1.68
N ARG A 17 0.25 -13.39 -2.91
CA ARG A 17 1.57 -13.94 -3.26
C ARG A 17 2.71 -13.27 -2.49
N LEU A 18 2.68 -11.94 -2.35
CA LEU A 18 3.67 -11.20 -1.58
C LEU A 18 3.62 -11.58 -0.09
N HIS A 19 2.43 -11.65 0.49
CA HIS A 19 2.20 -12.10 1.85
C HIS A 19 2.75 -13.52 2.05
N ALA A 20 2.40 -14.47 1.17
CA ALA A 20 2.88 -15.85 1.26
C ALA A 20 4.41 -15.95 1.14
N TRP A 21 5.03 -15.19 0.24
CA TRP A 21 6.49 -15.14 0.12
C TRP A 21 7.14 -14.57 1.38
N LEU A 22 6.58 -13.49 1.91
CA LEU A 22 7.06 -12.84 3.12
C LEU A 22 6.93 -13.75 4.36
N ASP A 23 5.82 -14.47 4.49
CA ASP A 23 5.60 -15.45 5.56
C ASP A 23 6.55 -16.64 5.46
N ALA A 24 6.88 -17.09 4.24
CA ALA A 24 7.85 -18.16 4.03
C ALA A 24 9.30 -17.76 4.39
N ASN A 25 9.58 -16.46 4.44
CA ASN A 25 10.92 -15.90 4.69
C ASN A 25 11.03 -15.15 6.03
N GLN A 26 10.06 -15.33 6.94
CA GLN A 26 10.04 -14.62 8.22
C GLN A 26 10.91 -15.29 9.29
N ALA A 27 11.59 -14.47 10.09
CA ALA A 27 12.28 -14.93 11.29
C ALA A 27 11.35 -15.02 12.53
N HIS A 28 10.21 -14.33 12.50
CA HIS A 28 9.27 -14.18 13.61
C HIS A 28 7.85 -14.57 13.18
N THR A 29 7.02 -15.03 14.12
CA THR A 29 5.64 -15.48 13.82
C THR A 29 4.62 -14.85 14.76
N GLY A 30 3.34 -15.07 14.48
CA GLY A 30 2.24 -14.66 15.36
C GLY A 30 2.19 -13.14 15.60
N ARG A 31 2.06 -12.73 16.87
CA ARG A 31 1.89 -11.32 17.24
C ARG A 31 3.12 -10.46 16.91
N GLU A 32 4.32 -11.03 17.04
CA GLU A 32 5.55 -10.29 16.75
C GLU A 32 5.65 -9.91 15.27
N LEU A 33 5.36 -10.86 14.38
CA LEU A 33 5.27 -10.61 12.94
C LEU A 33 4.31 -9.47 12.62
N LEU A 34 3.10 -9.51 13.18
CA LEU A 34 2.10 -8.47 12.97
C LEU A 34 2.63 -7.08 13.40
N LEU A 35 3.29 -6.99 14.56
CA LEU A 35 3.88 -5.73 15.02
C LEU A 35 4.99 -5.25 14.08
N LEU A 36 5.83 -6.16 13.58
CA LEU A 36 6.88 -5.82 12.60
C LEU A 36 6.29 -5.30 11.28
N ARG A 37 5.15 -5.84 10.81
CA ARG A 37 4.44 -5.30 9.64
C ARG A 37 3.94 -3.87 9.88
N MET A 38 3.44 -3.58 11.07
CA MET A 38 3.01 -2.21 11.44
C MET A 38 4.19 -1.25 11.55
N LEU A 39 5.34 -1.72 12.03
CA LEU A 39 6.57 -0.91 12.05
C LEU A 39 7.08 -0.63 10.63
N LYS A 40 7.05 -1.63 9.74
CA LYS A 40 7.41 -1.45 8.32
C LYS A 40 6.51 -0.41 7.66
N LEU A 41 5.21 -0.41 7.92
CA LEU A 41 4.31 0.65 7.44
C LEU A 41 4.74 2.05 7.90
N SER A 42 5.21 2.19 9.14
CA SER A 42 5.69 3.48 9.66
C SER A 42 7.00 3.91 9.00
N GLU A 43 7.87 2.95 8.65
CA GLU A 43 9.10 3.18 7.88
C GLU A 43 8.75 3.76 6.50
N GLU A 44 7.85 3.13 5.73
CA GLU A 44 7.46 3.61 4.39
C GLU A 44 6.87 5.03 4.40
N VAL A 45 6.07 5.36 5.43
CA VAL A 45 5.55 6.73 5.60
C VAL A 45 6.69 7.74 5.84
N GLY A 46 7.75 7.32 6.55
CA GLY A 46 8.96 8.09 6.72
C GLY A 46 9.72 8.31 5.41
N GLU A 47 9.76 7.29 4.54
CA GLU A 47 10.37 7.38 3.20
C GLU A 47 9.61 8.34 2.29
N VAL A 48 8.26 8.33 2.30
CA VAL A 48 7.44 9.36 1.64
C VAL A 48 7.82 10.76 2.12
N ALA A 49 7.94 10.96 3.44
CA ALA A 49 8.31 12.26 4.00
C ALA A 49 9.72 12.69 3.54
N GLN A 50 10.68 11.76 3.52
CA GLN A 50 12.02 12.00 3.02
C GLN A 50 12.01 12.39 1.53
N ALA A 51 11.27 11.66 0.70
CA ALA A 51 11.15 11.93 -0.72
C ALA A 51 10.52 13.31 -0.99
N VAL A 52 9.47 13.69 -0.24
CA VAL A 52 8.85 15.03 -0.36
C VAL A 52 9.84 16.13 0.03
N ILE A 53 10.55 15.99 1.15
CA ILE A 53 11.58 16.96 1.58
C ILE A 53 12.67 17.08 0.50
N GLY A 54 13.08 15.94 -0.08
CA GLY A 54 14.06 15.89 -1.16
C GLY A 54 13.58 16.52 -2.47
N ALA A 55 12.33 16.30 -2.87
CA ALA A 55 11.75 16.83 -4.10
C ALA A 55 11.46 18.32 -4.03
N THR A 56 11.10 18.81 -2.84
CA THR A 56 10.81 20.23 -2.61
C THR A 56 12.05 21.06 -2.27
N GLY A 57 13.21 20.41 -2.06
CA GLY A 57 14.45 21.09 -1.69
C GLY A 57 14.39 21.78 -0.32
N GLN A 58 13.49 21.37 0.57
CA GLN A 58 13.24 22.04 1.85
C GLN A 58 14.43 21.99 2.82
N ASN A 59 15.40 21.11 2.58
CA ASN A 59 16.65 21.09 3.34
C ASN A 59 17.69 22.01 2.66
N PRO A 60 17.97 23.22 3.20
CA PRO A 60 18.84 24.19 2.55
C PRO A 60 20.30 23.71 2.44
N ARG A 61 20.70 22.70 3.24
CA ARG A 61 22.05 22.12 3.22
C ARG A 61 22.25 21.06 2.14
N LYS A 62 21.17 20.53 1.55
CA LYS A 62 21.22 19.38 0.61
C LYS A 62 20.63 19.67 -0.77
N GLY A 63 19.89 20.77 -0.95
CA GLY A 63 19.23 21.06 -2.23
C GLY A 63 18.17 20.02 -2.57
N THR A 64 17.83 19.89 -3.86
CA THR A 64 16.91 18.86 -4.35
C THR A 64 17.64 17.52 -4.49
N SER A 65 17.19 16.49 -3.76
CA SER A 65 17.78 15.15 -3.79
C SER A 65 16.87 14.06 -4.36
N HIS A 66 15.58 14.35 -4.50
CA HIS A 66 14.57 13.43 -5.03
C HIS A 66 13.73 14.19 -6.07
N THR A 67 12.87 13.44 -6.74
CA THR A 67 11.88 13.89 -7.70
C THR A 67 10.48 13.59 -7.18
N TRP A 68 9.46 14.17 -7.81
CA TRP A 68 8.08 13.77 -7.53
C TRP A 68 7.75 12.35 -8.01
N ASP A 69 8.61 11.74 -8.82
CA ASP A 69 8.46 10.35 -9.24
C ASP A 69 8.84 9.41 -8.09
N ASP A 70 9.89 9.77 -7.34
CA ASP A 70 10.28 9.07 -6.11
C ASP A 70 9.13 9.12 -5.09
N VAL A 71 8.51 10.30 -4.89
CA VAL A 71 7.33 10.42 -4.00
C VAL A 71 6.19 9.48 -4.44
N ARG A 72 5.95 9.31 -5.74
CA ARG A 72 4.92 8.38 -6.23
C ARG A 72 5.30 6.93 -5.96
N SER A 73 6.58 6.58 -6.08
CA SER A 73 7.08 5.24 -5.72
C SER A 73 6.83 4.95 -4.24
N GLU A 74 7.26 5.86 -3.35
CA GLU A 74 7.10 5.67 -1.90
C GLU A 74 5.63 5.57 -1.48
N LEU A 75 4.73 6.30 -2.15
CA LEU A 75 3.28 6.16 -1.91
C LEU A 75 2.74 4.79 -2.32
N CYS A 76 3.27 4.19 -3.40
CA CYS A 76 2.95 2.81 -3.76
C CYS A 76 3.47 1.84 -2.71
N ASP A 77 4.67 2.04 -2.17
CA ASP A 77 5.27 1.18 -1.15
C ASP A 77 4.47 1.24 0.17
N VAL A 78 3.98 2.42 0.57
CA VAL A 78 3.01 2.57 1.67
C VAL A 78 1.74 1.77 1.40
N ALA A 79 1.14 1.90 0.21
CA ALA A 79 -0.11 1.22 -0.12
C ALA A 79 0.06 -0.31 -0.11
N ILE A 80 1.13 -0.82 -0.74
CA ILE A 80 1.44 -2.26 -0.77
C ILE A 80 1.69 -2.78 0.65
N THR A 81 2.50 -2.09 1.44
CA THR A 81 2.82 -2.47 2.82
C THR A 81 1.58 -2.48 3.70
N ALA A 82 0.70 -1.50 3.57
CA ALA A 82 -0.57 -1.45 4.29
C ALA A 82 -1.49 -2.64 3.93
N LEU A 83 -1.60 -3.00 2.65
CA LEU A 83 -2.41 -4.12 2.19
C LEU A 83 -1.85 -5.48 2.67
N VAL A 84 -0.52 -5.66 2.64
CA VAL A 84 0.13 -6.85 3.21
C VAL A 84 -0.09 -6.94 4.72
N ALA A 85 0.02 -5.82 5.43
CA ALA A 85 -0.22 -5.76 6.87
C ALA A 85 -1.68 -6.08 7.22
N LEU A 86 -2.64 -5.58 6.42
CA LEU A 86 -4.05 -5.94 6.55
C LEU A 86 -4.26 -7.44 6.30
N ARG A 87 -3.63 -8.01 5.27
CA ARG A 87 -3.69 -9.44 4.97
C ARG A 87 -3.09 -10.33 6.07
N THR A 88 -2.09 -9.82 6.78
CA THR A 88 -1.50 -10.48 7.96
C THR A 88 -2.50 -10.52 9.13
N LEU A 89 -3.31 -9.47 9.29
CA LEU A 89 -4.30 -9.35 10.37
C LEU A 89 -5.61 -10.11 10.05
N ALA A 90 -6.01 -10.12 8.78
CA ALA A 90 -7.31 -10.60 8.32
C ALA A 90 -7.14 -11.50 7.08
N PRO A 91 -7.47 -12.81 7.17
CA PRO A 91 -7.47 -13.70 6.01
C PRO A 91 -8.41 -13.26 4.88
N ASP A 92 -9.48 -12.56 5.24
CA ASP A 92 -10.51 -11.97 4.39
C ASP A 92 -10.23 -10.49 4.05
N ALA A 93 -8.96 -10.06 4.07
CA ALA A 93 -8.55 -8.67 3.87
C ALA A 93 -9.16 -7.99 2.63
N ARG A 94 -9.37 -8.74 1.54
CA ARG A 94 -10.05 -8.23 0.35
C ARG A 94 -11.43 -7.69 0.68
N GLU A 95 -12.26 -8.49 1.34
CA GLU A 95 -13.63 -8.13 1.71
C GLU A 95 -13.65 -6.99 2.75
N VAL A 96 -12.75 -7.06 3.74
CA VAL A 96 -12.59 -6.01 4.75
C VAL A 96 -12.28 -4.67 4.11
N PHE A 97 -11.31 -4.64 3.18
CA PHE A 97 -10.92 -3.43 2.48
C PHE A 97 -12.04 -2.92 1.57
N THR A 98 -12.66 -3.77 0.75
CA THR A 98 -13.72 -3.35 -0.18
C THR A 98 -14.93 -2.81 0.55
N THR A 99 -15.31 -3.44 1.66
CA THR A 99 -16.42 -2.98 2.50
C THR A 99 -16.11 -1.62 3.12
N HIS A 100 -14.91 -1.45 3.66
CA HIS A 100 -14.49 -0.18 4.24
C HIS A 100 -14.43 0.94 3.18
N LEU A 101 -13.85 0.65 2.02
CA LEU A 101 -13.74 1.58 0.90
C LEU A 101 -15.12 2.02 0.38
N SER A 102 -16.04 1.07 0.18
CA SER A 102 -17.41 1.37 -0.26
C SER A 102 -18.13 2.27 0.76
N GLY A 103 -17.96 2.00 2.06
CA GLY A 103 -18.52 2.86 3.10
C GLY A 103 -17.91 4.27 3.14
N VAL A 104 -16.62 4.42 2.80
CA VAL A 104 -15.99 5.75 2.65
C VAL A 104 -16.56 6.45 1.42
N GLU A 105 -16.66 5.76 0.28
CA GLU A 105 -17.22 6.29 -0.96
C GLU A 105 -18.64 6.83 -0.76
N GLU A 106 -19.54 6.04 -0.17
CA GLU A 106 -20.92 6.44 0.12
C GLU A 106 -21.00 7.71 0.99
N ARG A 107 -20.16 7.79 2.03
CA ARG A 107 -20.13 8.96 2.92
C ARG A 107 -19.56 10.21 2.26
N SER A 108 -18.61 10.05 1.34
CA SER A 108 -17.90 11.16 0.72
C SER A 108 -18.57 11.68 -0.55
N LEU A 109 -19.12 10.80 -1.38
CA LEU A 109 -19.69 11.12 -2.69
C LEU A 109 -21.23 11.07 -2.71
N GLY A 110 -21.86 10.54 -1.66
CA GLY A 110 -23.29 10.26 -1.62
C GLY A 110 -23.66 8.96 -2.36
N PRO A 111 -24.94 8.54 -2.35
CA PRO A 111 -25.37 7.36 -3.08
C PRO A 111 -25.10 7.53 -4.58
N ALA A 112 -24.57 6.49 -5.22
CA ALA A 112 -24.40 6.47 -6.68
C ALA A 112 -25.75 6.82 -7.33
N ARG A 113 -25.79 7.94 -8.07
CA ARG A 113 -26.99 8.32 -8.81
C ARG A 113 -27.17 7.29 -9.93
N THR A 114 -28.10 6.37 -9.77
CA THR A 114 -28.55 5.52 -10.88
C THR A 114 -29.10 6.42 -11.98
N PRO A 115 -28.64 6.29 -13.25
CA PRO A 115 -29.19 7.04 -14.37
C PRO A 115 -30.67 6.71 -14.61
#